data_AF-A0A6B2Z2A8-F1
#
_entry.id   AF-A0A6B2Z2A8-F1
#
_cell.length_a   1.000
_cell.length_b   1.000
_cell.length_c   1.000
_cell.angle_alpha   90.00
_cell.angle_beta   90.00
_cell.angle_gamma   90.00
#
_symmetry.space_group_name_H-M   'P 1'
#
loop_
_entity.id
_entity.type
_entity.pdbx_description
1 polymer ?
#
loop_
_entity_poly.entity_id
_entity_poly.type
_entity_poly.pdbx_seq_one_letter_code
_entity_poly.pdbx_strand_id
1 'polypeptide(L)'
;MSVARQVVVEADGGSRGNPGPAGYGAVVIDPATGEPLAEAAEYIGVATNNVAEYRGLIAGLTAAKALFPDAGDALRVHVRMDSKLVVEQMSGRWKIKHPDMKPLAARAAAILPPSSVTYEWIPRAQNKHADRLANEAMDAGRDGRQWEASASTAALDAPARGTATTPAADTLFSVPETAAVPEAAAPEVAGSRPEAAGAPQTGWGSAPDLGAPATLVLLRHGETALTPEKRFSGSGGTDPELSATGRGQAERAAEHFAALGAVQDIVSSPLRRCRETAAAVAARLGLDVRIDEGLRETDFGAWEGLTFGEVRERYGDDLTAWLASPDTAPTGGGESFAEVAERVAAARDRIVARYAGRTVLLVTHVTPIKTLVRLALGAPPESLFRMELSAASISTVAYYGDGNASVRLLNDTSHLR
;
A
#
# COMPACT_ATOMS: atom_id res chain seq x y z
N MET A 1 -18.43 -13.78 -39.59
CA MET A 1 -17.78 -12.86 -38.63
C MET A 1 -17.41 -13.71 -37.42
N SER A 2 -16.14 -13.83 -37.08
CA SER A 2 -15.72 -14.55 -35.87
C SER A 2 -16.20 -13.74 -34.67
N VAL A 3 -17.00 -14.34 -33.78
CA VAL A 3 -17.45 -13.69 -32.54
C VAL A 3 -16.20 -13.44 -31.70
N ALA A 4 -16.00 -12.19 -31.27
CA ALA A 4 -14.89 -11.85 -30.39
C ALA A 4 -15.02 -12.68 -29.10
N ARG A 5 -13.98 -13.46 -28.79
CA ARG A 5 -13.99 -14.36 -27.64
C ARG A 5 -13.39 -13.63 -26.46
N GLN A 6 -14.14 -13.46 -25.38
CA GLN A 6 -13.74 -12.71 -24.21
C GLN A 6 -13.37 -13.65 -23.07
N VAL A 7 -12.26 -13.38 -22.40
CA VAL A 7 -11.88 -14.03 -21.14
C VAL A 7 -11.33 -13.02 -20.16
N VAL A 8 -11.43 -13.37 -18.87
CA VAL A 8 -10.76 -12.65 -17.80
C VAL A 8 -9.52 -13.42 -17.38
N VAL A 9 -8.42 -12.71 -17.10
CA VAL A 9 -7.22 -13.29 -16.51
C VAL A 9 -6.99 -12.62 -15.17
N GLU A 10 -6.99 -13.42 -14.11
CA GLU A 10 -6.50 -13.00 -12.80
C GLU A 10 -5.12 -13.58 -12.57
N ALA A 11 -4.21 -12.76 -12.04
CA ALA A 11 -2.86 -13.18 -11.76
C ALA A 11 -2.33 -12.52 -10.49
N ASP A 12 -1.43 -13.24 -9.83
CA ASP A 12 -0.76 -12.82 -8.61
C ASP A 12 0.65 -13.42 -8.52
N GLY A 13 1.49 -12.84 -7.68
CA GLY A 13 2.77 -13.42 -7.32
C GLY A 13 3.27 -12.93 -5.96
N GLY A 14 3.92 -13.84 -5.24
CA GLY A 14 4.44 -13.58 -3.91
C GLY A 14 5.88 -14.04 -3.74
N SER A 15 6.54 -13.50 -2.71
CA SER A 15 7.88 -13.88 -2.27
C SER A 15 7.94 -13.90 -0.74
N ARG A 16 8.41 -15.00 -0.16
CA ARG A 16 8.61 -15.17 1.29
C ARG A 16 9.93 -14.53 1.73
N GLY A 17 9.86 -13.28 2.14
CA GLY A 17 11.02 -12.38 2.18
C GLY A 17 11.28 -11.87 0.76
N ASN A 18 11.50 -10.56 0.57
CA ASN A 18 11.54 -9.96 -0.77
C ASN A 18 12.91 -9.28 -1.00
N PRO A 19 13.85 -9.89 -1.76
CA PRO A 19 13.71 -11.15 -2.50
C PRO A 19 13.79 -12.40 -1.60
N GLY A 20 13.19 -13.50 -2.05
CA GLY A 20 13.11 -14.77 -1.32
C GLY A 20 12.37 -15.84 -2.13
N PRO A 21 12.07 -17.01 -1.54
CA PRO A 21 11.30 -18.07 -2.21
C PRO A 21 9.98 -17.52 -2.73
N ALA A 22 9.81 -17.57 -4.05
CA ALA A 22 8.76 -16.88 -4.76
C ALA A 22 7.99 -17.83 -5.69
N GLY A 23 6.72 -17.53 -5.88
CA GLY A 23 5.82 -18.28 -6.74
C GLY A 23 4.73 -17.37 -7.29
N TYR A 24 4.11 -17.80 -8.38
CA TYR A 24 3.00 -17.10 -9.00
C TYR A 24 1.78 -17.99 -9.15
N GLY A 25 0.63 -17.35 -9.29
CA GLY A 25 -0.65 -17.98 -9.61
C GLY A 25 -1.36 -17.18 -10.68
N ALA A 26 -2.02 -17.86 -11.60
CA ALA A 26 -2.86 -17.25 -12.63
C ALA A 26 -4.05 -18.14 -12.95
N VAL A 27 -5.20 -17.53 -13.23
CA VAL A 27 -6.42 -18.21 -13.62
C VAL A 27 -7.05 -17.49 -14.80
N VAL A 28 -7.48 -18.26 -15.81
CA VAL A 28 -8.30 -17.78 -16.92
C VAL A 28 -9.75 -18.10 -16.60
N ILE A 29 -10.64 -17.12 -16.66
CA ILE A 29 -12.02 -17.20 -16.21
C ILE A 29 -12.96 -16.91 -17.39
N ASP A 30 -14.05 -17.67 -17.49
CA ASP A 30 -15.16 -17.35 -18.39
C ASP A 30 -15.96 -16.17 -17.80
N PRO A 31 -16.05 -15.02 -18.47
CA PRO A 31 -16.75 -13.85 -17.94
C PRO A 31 -18.27 -14.06 -17.82
N ALA A 32 -18.86 -15.02 -18.55
CA ALA A 32 -20.29 -15.29 -18.52
C ALA A 32 -20.69 -16.16 -17.32
N THR A 33 -19.85 -17.13 -16.93
CA THR A 33 -20.16 -18.08 -15.85
C THR A 33 -19.38 -17.82 -14.58
N GLY A 34 -18.24 -17.12 -14.67
CA GLY A 34 -17.28 -16.96 -13.58
C GLY A 34 -16.44 -18.21 -13.30
N GLU A 35 -16.55 -19.26 -14.12
CA GLU A 35 -15.84 -20.52 -13.90
C GLU A 35 -14.38 -20.45 -14.41
N PRO A 36 -13.43 -21.07 -13.68
CA PRO A 36 -12.05 -21.17 -14.14
C PRO A 36 -11.94 -22.12 -15.34
N LEU A 37 -11.40 -21.61 -16.45
CA LEU A 37 -11.11 -22.34 -17.67
C LEU A 37 -9.71 -22.97 -17.67
N ALA A 38 -8.76 -22.32 -17.00
CA ALA A 38 -7.41 -22.83 -16.80
C ALA A 38 -6.77 -22.19 -15.58
N GLU A 39 -5.92 -22.95 -14.88
CA GLU A 39 -5.09 -22.48 -13.79
C GLU A 39 -3.61 -22.73 -14.13
N ALA A 40 -2.74 -21.82 -13.71
CA ALA A 40 -1.30 -21.96 -13.83
C ALA A 40 -0.64 -21.43 -12.56
N ALA A 41 0.28 -22.22 -12.01
CA ALA A 41 1.05 -21.84 -10.84
C ALA A 41 2.42 -22.51 -10.88
N GLU A 42 3.44 -21.81 -10.40
CA GLU A 42 4.83 -22.29 -10.45
C GLU A 42 5.66 -21.67 -9.33
N TYR A 43 6.50 -22.48 -8.70
CA TYR A 43 7.56 -22.00 -7.83
C TYR A 43 8.76 -21.59 -8.68
N ILE A 44 9.15 -20.32 -8.59
CA ILE A 44 10.17 -19.72 -9.48
C ILE A 44 11.53 -19.53 -8.80
N GLY A 45 11.75 -20.17 -7.64
CA GLY A 45 12.99 -20.03 -6.89
C GLY A 45 13.05 -18.72 -6.12
N VAL A 46 14.21 -18.09 -6.05
CA VAL A 46 14.38 -16.80 -5.35
C VAL A 46 14.12 -15.65 -6.32
N ALA A 47 13.08 -14.88 -6.07
CA ALA A 47 12.73 -13.70 -6.86
C ALA A 47 12.14 -12.59 -5.99
N THR A 48 11.82 -11.44 -6.58
CA THR A 48 11.05 -10.39 -5.90
C THR A 48 9.55 -10.56 -6.15
N ASN A 49 8.70 -9.95 -5.33
CA ASN A 49 7.23 -9.94 -5.55
C ASN A 49 6.88 -9.50 -6.98
N ASN A 50 7.43 -8.37 -7.44
CA ASN A 50 7.13 -7.85 -8.77
C ASN A 50 7.56 -8.81 -9.90
N VAL A 51 8.68 -9.53 -9.74
CA VAL A 51 9.08 -10.59 -10.68
C VAL A 51 8.04 -11.70 -10.70
N ALA A 52 7.56 -12.14 -9.54
CA ALA A 52 6.54 -13.17 -9.44
C ALA A 52 5.21 -12.71 -10.07
N GLU A 53 4.75 -11.50 -9.80
CA GLU A 53 3.52 -10.95 -10.38
C GLU A 53 3.59 -10.86 -11.91
N TYR A 54 4.71 -10.39 -12.47
CA TYR A 54 4.92 -10.39 -13.93
C TYR A 54 4.94 -11.80 -14.52
N ARG A 55 5.51 -12.77 -13.79
CA ARG A 55 5.51 -14.19 -14.20
C ARG A 55 4.09 -14.75 -14.20
N GLY A 56 3.27 -14.41 -13.20
CA GLY A 56 1.85 -14.74 -13.14
C GLY A 56 1.08 -14.17 -14.33
N LEU A 57 1.28 -12.87 -14.64
CA LEU A 57 0.67 -12.26 -15.82
C LEU A 57 1.05 -12.98 -17.12
N ILE A 58 2.33 -13.28 -17.32
CA ILE A 58 2.83 -14.00 -18.50
C ILE A 58 2.17 -15.37 -18.60
N ALA A 59 2.07 -16.10 -17.49
CA ALA A 59 1.42 -17.41 -17.45
C ALA A 59 -0.06 -17.32 -17.80
N GLY A 60 -0.79 -16.37 -17.21
CA GLY A 60 -2.22 -16.16 -17.49
C GLY A 60 -2.50 -15.79 -18.96
N LEU A 61 -1.75 -14.86 -19.53
CA LEU A 61 -1.87 -14.49 -20.95
C LEU A 61 -1.52 -15.66 -21.88
N THR A 62 -0.51 -16.46 -21.52
CA THR A 62 -0.11 -17.65 -22.28
C THR A 62 -1.21 -18.70 -22.25
N ALA A 63 -1.80 -18.95 -21.07
CA ALA A 63 -2.91 -19.89 -20.91
C ALA A 63 -4.14 -19.43 -21.70
N ALA A 64 -4.50 -18.14 -21.64
CA ALA A 64 -5.61 -17.58 -22.41
C ALA A 64 -5.41 -17.77 -23.93
N LYS A 65 -4.20 -17.54 -24.43
CA LYS A 65 -3.86 -17.78 -25.85
C LYS A 65 -3.92 -19.27 -26.22
N ALA A 66 -3.46 -20.15 -25.34
CA ALA A 66 -3.44 -21.60 -25.57
C ALA A 66 -4.84 -22.21 -25.59
N LEU A 67 -5.79 -21.68 -24.80
CA LEU A 67 -7.18 -22.12 -24.80
C LEU A 67 -7.91 -21.78 -26.11
N PHE A 68 -7.48 -20.73 -26.81
CA PHE A 68 -8.14 -20.24 -28.03
C PHE A 68 -7.14 -19.98 -29.17
N PRO A 69 -6.46 -21.02 -29.68
CA PRO A 69 -5.43 -20.87 -30.70
C PRO A 69 -5.97 -20.29 -32.02
N ASP A 70 -7.23 -20.58 -32.36
CA ASP A 70 -7.87 -20.15 -33.60
C ASP A 70 -8.50 -18.75 -33.51
N ALA A 71 -8.54 -18.14 -32.31
CA ALA A 71 -9.18 -16.84 -32.13
C ALA A 71 -8.36 -15.68 -32.74
N GLY A 72 -7.04 -15.83 -32.87
CA GLY A 72 -6.17 -14.77 -33.40
C GLY A 72 -6.42 -13.42 -32.71
N ASP A 73 -6.58 -12.36 -33.50
CA ASP A 73 -6.86 -11.00 -33.01
C ASP A 73 -8.30 -10.82 -32.47
N ALA A 74 -9.16 -11.84 -32.58
CA ALA A 74 -10.52 -11.82 -32.04
C ALA A 74 -10.58 -12.22 -30.55
N LEU A 75 -9.47 -12.71 -29.96
CA LEU A 75 -9.37 -12.95 -28.52
C LEU A 75 -9.26 -11.60 -27.79
N ARG A 76 -10.13 -11.37 -26.81
CA ARG A 76 -10.12 -10.21 -25.93
C ARG A 76 -9.89 -10.69 -24.50
N VAL A 77 -8.85 -10.17 -23.88
CA VAL A 77 -8.45 -10.53 -22.52
C VAL A 77 -8.56 -9.31 -21.62
N HIS A 78 -9.33 -9.45 -20.56
CA HIS A 78 -9.40 -8.47 -19.50
C HIS A 78 -8.58 -8.98 -18.30
N VAL A 79 -7.43 -8.35 -18.07
CA VAL A 79 -6.52 -8.69 -16.99
C VAL A 79 -6.95 -7.95 -15.73
N ARG A 80 -7.19 -8.67 -14.64
CA ARG A 80 -7.43 -8.14 -13.30
C ARG A 80 -6.29 -8.56 -12.38
N MET A 81 -5.62 -7.61 -11.74
CA MET A 81 -4.57 -7.91 -10.76
C MET A 81 -4.64 -6.90 -9.62
N ASP A 82 -4.22 -7.30 -8.42
CA ASP A 82 -4.04 -6.39 -7.28
C ASP A 82 -2.67 -5.72 -7.23
N SER A 83 -1.77 -6.10 -8.12
CA SER A 83 -0.54 -5.36 -8.40
C SER A 83 -0.83 -4.10 -9.22
N LYS A 84 -0.99 -2.97 -8.51
CA LYS A 84 -1.13 -1.66 -9.16
C LYS A 84 0.09 -1.34 -10.04
N LEU A 85 1.28 -1.77 -9.64
CA LEU A 85 2.50 -1.59 -10.42
C LEU A 85 2.41 -2.27 -11.79
N VAL A 86 2.08 -3.56 -11.84
CA VAL A 86 2.01 -4.33 -13.09
C VAL A 86 0.90 -3.81 -13.98
N VAL A 87 -0.29 -3.55 -13.42
CA VAL A 87 -1.44 -3.00 -14.16
C VAL A 87 -1.10 -1.67 -14.83
N GLU A 88 -0.52 -0.73 -14.09
CA GLU A 88 -0.20 0.60 -14.62
C GLU A 88 0.93 0.57 -15.64
N GLN A 89 1.93 -0.31 -15.44
CA GLN A 89 3.04 -0.50 -16.38
C GLN A 89 2.57 -1.12 -17.69
N MET A 90 1.76 -2.18 -17.63
CA MET A 90 1.26 -2.86 -18.82
C MET A 90 0.18 -2.06 -19.55
N SER A 91 -0.54 -1.19 -18.83
CA SER A 91 -1.42 -0.18 -19.44
C SER A 91 -0.68 0.94 -20.16
N GLY A 92 0.66 1.01 -20.06
CA GLY A 92 1.46 2.09 -20.60
C GLY A 92 1.33 3.43 -19.86
N ARG A 93 0.60 3.46 -18.73
CA ARG A 93 0.44 4.65 -17.89
C ARG A 93 1.72 4.91 -17.09
N TRP A 94 2.41 3.85 -16.67
CA TRP A 94 3.68 3.94 -15.94
C TRP A 94 4.84 3.37 -16.75
N LYS A 95 6.00 4.04 -16.70
CA LYS A 95 7.21 3.61 -17.41
C LYS A 95 7.90 2.46 -16.65
N ILE A 96 8.20 1.36 -17.36
CA ILE A 96 8.98 0.25 -16.80
C ILE A 96 10.47 0.62 -16.81
N LYS A 97 11.04 0.94 -15.65
CA LYS A 97 12.46 1.33 -15.53
C LYS A 97 13.37 0.22 -15.01
N HIS A 98 12.86 -0.66 -14.15
CA HIS A 98 13.65 -1.72 -13.53
C HIS A 98 14.20 -2.70 -14.59
N PRO A 99 15.51 -3.01 -14.61
CA PRO A 99 16.13 -3.84 -15.64
C PRO A 99 15.52 -5.24 -15.70
N ASP A 100 15.15 -5.84 -14.57
CA ASP A 100 14.53 -7.17 -14.53
C ASP A 100 13.08 -7.19 -15.02
N MET A 101 12.37 -6.05 -14.93
CA MET A 101 10.96 -5.95 -15.33
C MET A 101 10.80 -5.70 -16.83
N LYS A 102 11.73 -4.94 -17.44
CA LYS A 102 11.72 -4.68 -18.88
C LYS A 102 11.60 -5.95 -19.74
N PRO A 103 12.41 -7.01 -19.56
CA PRO A 103 12.27 -8.23 -20.35
C PRO A 103 10.98 -8.97 -20.05
N LEU A 104 10.46 -8.92 -18.81
CA LEU A 104 9.19 -9.56 -18.45
C LEU A 104 7.99 -8.84 -19.08
N ALA A 105 7.97 -7.51 -19.03
CA ALA A 105 6.93 -6.71 -19.67
C ALA A 105 6.96 -6.84 -21.19
N ALA A 106 8.15 -6.83 -21.81
CA ALA A 106 8.30 -7.08 -23.23
C ALA A 106 7.80 -8.48 -23.61
N ARG A 107 8.08 -9.49 -22.78
CA ARG A 107 7.56 -10.85 -22.95
C ARG A 107 6.05 -10.88 -22.84
N ALA A 108 5.45 -10.26 -21.82
CA ALA A 108 4.00 -10.19 -21.64
C ALA A 108 3.30 -9.50 -22.83
N ALA A 109 3.83 -8.36 -23.28
CA ALA A 109 3.31 -7.60 -24.42
C ALA A 109 3.45 -8.33 -25.77
N ALA A 110 4.37 -9.29 -25.88
CA ALA A 110 4.54 -10.10 -27.08
C ALA A 110 3.55 -11.28 -27.19
N ILE A 111 2.83 -11.62 -26.11
CA ILE A 111 1.93 -12.79 -26.10
C ILE A 111 0.69 -12.53 -26.94
N LEU A 112 0.05 -11.37 -26.74
CA LEU A 112 -1.16 -10.93 -27.43
C LEU A 112 -0.99 -9.49 -27.94
N PRO A 113 -1.66 -9.13 -29.06
CA PRO A 113 -1.67 -7.75 -29.54
C PRO A 113 -2.15 -6.77 -28.46
N PRO A 114 -1.62 -5.53 -28.40
CA PRO A 114 -2.06 -4.53 -27.42
C PRO A 114 -3.55 -4.21 -27.50
N SER A 115 -4.15 -4.28 -28.69
CA SER A 115 -5.59 -4.05 -28.89
C SER A 115 -6.48 -5.10 -28.24
N SER A 116 -5.93 -6.28 -27.95
CA SER A 116 -6.65 -7.43 -27.41
C SER A 116 -6.60 -7.55 -25.90
N VAL A 117 -5.81 -6.72 -25.21
CA VAL A 117 -5.64 -6.81 -23.75
C VAL A 117 -6.00 -5.50 -23.08
N THR A 118 -6.82 -5.58 -22.03
CA THR A 118 -7.09 -4.46 -21.10
C THR A 118 -6.64 -4.84 -19.70
N TYR A 119 -6.27 -3.85 -18.89
CA TYR A 119 -5.76 -4.08 -17.54
C TYR A 119 -6.56 -3.25 -16.53
N GLU A 120 -7.01 -3.92 -15.47
CA GLU A 120 -7.73 -3.34 -14.34
C GLU A 120 -7.04 -3.72 -13.04
N TRP A 121 -6.94 -2.74 -12.14
CA TRP A 121 -6.50 -2.98 -10.78
C TRP A 121 -7.71 -3.36 -9.93
N ILE A 122 -7.62 -4.45 -9.18
CA ILE A 122 -8.66 -4.90 -8.25
C ILE A 122 -8.10 -4.96 -6.82
N PRO A 123 -8.91 -4.73 -5.77
CA PRO A 123 -8.48 -4.96 -4.39
C PRO A 123 -8.07 -6.42 -4.14
N ARG A 124 -7.08 -6.65 -3.26
CA ARG A 124 -6.59 -8.00 -2.88
C ARG A 124 -7.71 -8.98 -2.51
N ALA A 125 -8.71 -8.50 -1.78
CA ALA A 125 -9.87 -9.30 -1.37
C ALA A 125 -10.68 -9.88 -2.55
N GLN A 126 -10.50 -9.35 -3.76
CA GLN A 126 -11.15 -9.80 -4.99
C GLN A 126 -10.25 -10.72 -5.84
N ASN A 127 -8.94 -10.82 -5.57
CA ASN A 127 -7.97 -11.64 -6.33
C ASN A 127 -7.60 -12.96 -5.61
N LYS A 128 -8.51 -13.49 -4.78
CA LYS A 128 -8.24 -14.64 -3.88
C LYS A 128 -7.83 -15.91 -4.60
N HIS A 129 -8.32 -16.12 -5.83
CA HIS A 129 -8.03 -17.33 -6.60
C HIS A 129 -6.56 -17.37 -7.01
N ALA A 130 -6.07 -16.30 -7.64
CA ALA A 130 -4.68 -16.20 -8.05
C ALA A 130 -3.72 -16.15 -6.84
N ASP A 131 -4.12 -15.49 -5.74
CA ASP A 131 -3.39 -15.49 -4.47
C ASP A 131 -3.21 -16.89 -3.88
N ARG A 132 -4.30 -17.68 -3.81
CA ARG A 132 -4.24 -19.07 -3.37
C ARG A 132 -3.26 -19.88 -4.21
N LEU A 133 -3.34 -19.77 -5.54
CA LEU A 133 -2.44 -20.46 -6.46
C LEU A 133 -0.96 -20.06 -6.26
N ALA A 134 -0.68 -18.77 -6.04
CA ALA A 134 0.67 -18.29 -5.76
C ALA A 134 1.22 -18.85 -4.44
N ASN A 135 0.39 -18.93 -3.39
CA ASN A 135 0.78 -19.52 -2.11
C ASN A 135 1.00 -21.04 -2.21
N GLU A 136 0.10 -21.76 -2.86
CA GLU A 136 0.26 -23.20 -3.13
C GLU A 136 1.57 -23.48 -3.87
N ALA A 137 1.93 -22.64 -4.85
CA ALA A 137 3.22 -22.73 -5.54
C ALA A 137 4.41 -22.56 -4.60
N MET A 138 4.40 -21.52 -3.76
CA MET A 138 5.47 -21.29 -2.79
C MET A 138 5.57 -22.40 -1.74
N ASP A 139 4.46 -23.00 -1.35
CA ASP A 139 4.44 -24.16 -0.44
C ASP A 139 4.97 -25.42 -1.10
N ALA A 140 4.58 -25.72 -2.33
CA ALA A 140 5.15 -26.83 -3.10
C ALA A 140 6.67 -26.66 -3.25
N GLY A 141 7.13 -25.43 -3.54
CA GLY A 141 8.54 -25.08 -3.63
C GLY A 141 9.32 -25.29 -2.34
N ARG A 142 8.72 -24.97 -1.18
CA ARG A 142 9.30 -25.25 0.15
C ARG A 142 9.50 -26.75 0.35
N ASP A 143 8.59 -27.57 -0.14
CA ASP A 143 8.65 -29.03 -0.06
C ASP A 143 9.52 -29.65 -1.17
N GLY A 144 10.24 -28.83 -1.96
CA GLY A 144 11.12 -29.28 -3.04
C GLY A 144 10.38 -29.79 -4.29
N ARG A 145 9.10 -29.46 -4.44
CA ARG A 145 8.24 -29.86 -5.56
C ARG A 145 7.77 -28.65 -6.36
N GLN A 146 7.18 -28.91 -7.53
CA GLN A 146 6.43 -27.91 -8.28
C GLN A 146 4.94 -28.08 -7.99
N TRP A 147 4.17 -27.01 -8.27
CA TRP A 147 2.72 -27.05 -8.14
C TRP A 147 2.10 -28.02 -9.14
N GLU A 148 1.06 -28.74 -8.71
CA GLU A 148 0.27 -29.64 -9.55
C GLU A 148 -1.22 -29.36 -9.31
N ALA A 149 -2.02 -29.29 -10.37
CA ALA A 149 -3.46 -29.00 -10.27
C ALA A 149 -4.22 -29.99 -9.37
N SER A 150 -3.79 -31.26 -9.30
CA SER A 150 -4.37 -32.27 -8.39
C SER A 150 -4.12 -31.99 -6.91
N ALA A 151 -3.14 -31.16 -6.57
CA ALA A 151 -2.82 -30.77 -5.19
C ALA A 151 -3.49 -29.46 -4.77
N SER A 152 -4.30 -28.85 -5.66
CA SER A 152 -4.90 -27.55 -5.41
C SER A 152 -6.01 -27.59 -4.37
N THR A 153 -6.05 -26.61 -3.45
CA THR A 153 -7.04 -26.55 -2.37
C THR A 153 -8.34 -25.86 -2.77
N ALA A 154 -8.58 -25.64 -4.07
CA ALA A 154 -9.76 -24.96 -4.60
C ALA A 154 -11.10 -25.51 -4.04
N ALA A 155 -11.18 -26.81 -3.77
CA ALA A 155 -12.37 -27.46 -3.19
C ALA A 155 -12.54 -27.24 -1.67
N LEU A 156 -11.48 -26.86 -0.95
CA LEU A 156 -11.49 -26.58 0.49
C LEU A 156 -11.94 -25.13 0.79
N ASP A 157 -11.78 -24.22 -0.17
CA ASP A 157 -12.19 -22.80 -0.07
C ASP A 157 -13.61 -22.52 -0.61
N ALA A 158 -14.30 -23.53 -1.13
CA ALA A 158 -15.69 -23.42 -1.55
C ALA A 158 -16.63 -23.50 -0.31
N PRO A 159 -17.59 -22.56 -0.11
CA PRO A 159 -18.57 -22.72 0.95
C PRO A 159 -19.37 -24.00 0.70
N ALA A 160 -19.45 -24.85 1.72
CA ALA A 160 -20.23 -26.09 1.69
C ALA A 160 -21.66 -25.79 1.21
N ARG A 161 -22.01 -26.25 0.00
CA ARG A 161 -23.39 -26.27 -0.47
C ARG A 161 -24.16 -27.25 0.41
N GLY A 162 -24.86 -26.70 1.40
CA GLY A 162 -25.76 -27.44 2.28
C GLY A 162 -26.78 -28.21 1.46
N THR A 163 -26.78 -29.53 1.66
CA THR A 163 -27.82 -30.44 1.21
C THR A 163 -29.18 -29.99 1.74
N ALA A 164 -30.12 -29.77 0.82
CA ALA A 164 -31.50 -29.42 1.09
C ALA A 164 -32.14 -30.41 2.07
N THR A 165 -32.72 -29.88 3.14
CA THR A 165 -33.80 -30.53 3.89
C THR A 165 -34.87 -29.48 4.15
N THR A 166 -36.02 -29.61 3.50
CA THR A 166 -37.23 -28.82 3.74
C THR A 166 -37.78 -29.12 5.15
N PRO A 167 -38.37 -28.14 5.86
CA PRO A 167 -39.84 -28.08 5.82
C PRO A 167 -40.47 -26.66 5.90
N ALA A 168 -41.67 -26.60 5.31
CA ALA A 168 -42.88 -25.83 5.65
C ALA A 168 -42.85 -24.32 5.95
N ALA A 169 -43.50 -23.59 5.03
CA ALA A 169 -44.39 -22.42 5.17
C ALA A 169 -44.42 -21.66 6.50
N ASP A 170 -44.19 -20.35 6.45
CA ASP A 170 -45.29 -19.40 6.54
C ASP A 170 -44.93 -18.03 5.94
N THR A 171 -45.95 -17.42 5.34
CA THR A 171 -45.98 -16.14 4.65
C THR A 171 -45.50 -14.97 5.51
N LEU A 172 -44.97 -13.91 4.88
CA LEU A 172 -45.56 -12.55 4.92
C LEU A 172 -44.67 -11.51 4.19
N PHE A 173 -45.34 -10.74 3.33
CA PHE A 173 -44.94 -9.48 2.66
C PHE A 173 -44.11 -9.53 1.36
N SER A 174 -44.87 -9.38 0.27
CA SER A 174 -44.45 -9.01 -1.08
C SER A 174 -44.21 -7.49 -1.21
N VAL A 175 -43.24 -7.09 -2.04
CA VAL A 175 -43.12 -5.72 -2.59
C VAL A 175 -42.73 -5.84 -4.07
N PRO A 176 -43.35 -5.07 -5.00
CA PRO A 176 -43.23 -5.30 -6.44
C PRO A 176 -42.01 -4.64 -7.08
N GLU A 177 -41.50 -5.38 -8.05
CA GLU A 177 -40.98 -5.05 -9.38
C GLU A 177 -40.52 -3.62 -9.75
N THR A 178 -39.33 -3.63 -10.35
CA THR A 178 -38.51 -2.61 -10.99
C THR A 178 -39.20 -1.77 -12.08
N ALA A 179 -38.85 -0.48 -12.13
CA ALA A 179 -38.95 0.35 -13.32
C ALA A 179 -37.55 0.86 -13.71
N ALA A 180 -37.11 0.53 -14.93
CA ALA A 180 -35.99 1.14 -15.63
C ALA A 180 -36.32 2.59 -16.04
N VAL A 181 -35.31 3.47 -16.24
CA VAL A 181 -34.74 4.04 -17.50
C VAL A 181 -33.70 5.16 -17.11
N PRO A 182 -32.97 5.84 -18.02
CA PRO A 182 -31.73 5.50 -18.73
C PRO A 182 -30.46 6.29 -18.30
N GLU A 183 -29.36 5.80 -18.87
CA GLU A 183 -28.05 6.41 -19.16
C GLU A 183 -28.06 7.90 -19.57
N ALA A 184 -27.16 8.70 -18.99
CA ALA A 184 -26.89 10.09 -19.37
C ALA A 184 -25.38 10.32 -19.56
N ALA A 185 -25.06 10.89 -20.72
CA ALA A 185 -23.73 11.14 -21.25
C ALA A 185 -22.93 12.20 -20.49
N ALA A 186 -21.60 12.03 -20.52
CA ALA A 186 -20.60 12.97 -20.00
C ALA A 186 -20.42 14.19 -20.91
N PRO A 187 -20.01 15.35 -20.36
CA PRO A 187 -19.37 16.40 -21.15
C PRO A 187 -17.84 16.30 -21.08
N GLU A 188 -17.23 16.38 -22.25
CA GLU A 188 -15.80 16.58 -22.47
C GLU A 188 -15.33 17.92 -21.87
N VAL A 189 -14.21 17.89 -21.14
CA VAL A 189 -13.46 19.11 -20.81
C VAL A 189 -12.03 18.93 -21.29
N ALA A 190 -11.70 19.67 -22.35
CA ALA A 190 -10.34 19.89 -22.81
C ALA A 190 -9.54 20.66 -21.74
N GLY A 191 -8.42 20.09 -21.30
CA GLY A 191 -7.50 20.73 -20.36
C GLY A 191 -6.10 20.15 -20.53
N SER A 192 -5.15 21.02 -20.82
CA SER A 192 -3.75 20.77 -21.13
C SER A 192 -3.02 19.82 -20.14
N ARG A 193 -2.34 18.84 -20.73
CA ARG A 193 -1.46 17.84 -20.09
C ARG A 193 -0.28 18.51 -19.36
N PRO A 194 -0.07 18.30 -18.05
CA PRO A 194 1.24 18.50 -17.43
C PRO A 194 2.16 17.34 -17.85
N GLU A 195 3.40 17.64 -18.22
CA GLU A 195 4.43 16.64 -18.50
C GLU A 195 4.64 15.71 -17.30
N ALA A 196 4.55 14.41 -17.54
CA ALA A 196 4.65 13.37 -16.53
C ALA A 196 6.13 13.14 -16.12
N ALA A 197 6.46 13.45 -14.87
CA ALA A 197 7.69 13.03 -14.23
C ALA A 197 7.77 11.49 -14.20
N GLY A 198 8.83 10.91 -14.76
CA GLY A 198 8.90 9.46 -14.99
C GLY A 198 9.73 8.71 -13.95
N ALA A 199 9.23 7.54 -13.48
CA ALA A 199 9.75 6.45 -12.60
C ALA A 199 11.18 6.47 -11.98
N PRO A 200 11.45 5.82 -10.85
CA PRO A 200 12.72 5.96 -10.16
C PRO A 200 13.84 5.08 -10.71
N GLN A 201 15.07 5.59 -10.80
CA GLN A 201 16.26 4.77 -11.06
C GLN A 201 16.91 4.31 -9.76
N THR A 202 17.23 3.01 -9.65
CA THR A 202 18.00 2.44 -8.54
C THR A 202 19.47 2.24 -8.96
N GLY A 203 20.42 2.81 -8.21
CA GLY A 203 21.86 2.67 -8.45
C GLY A 203 22.71 3.73 -7.72
N TRP A 204 23.99 3.44 -7.46
CA TRP A 204 24.97 4.36 -6.84
C TRP A 204 25.66 5.29 -7.87
N GLY A 205 25.25 5.25 -9.14
CA GLY A 205 25.74 6.18 -10.16
C GLY A 205 25.19 7.58 -9.93
N SER A 206 25.95 8.62 -10.32
CA SER A 206 25.55 10.03 -10.26
C SER A 206 24.08 10.17 -10.65
N ALA A 207 23.23 10.53 -9.68
CA ALA A 207 21.80 10.67 -9.87
C ALA A 207 21.57 11.53 -11.13
N PRO A 208 21.00 10.98 -12.22
CA PRO A 208 20.61 11.83 -13.34
C PRO A 208 19.61 12.81 -12.77
N ASP A 209 19.78 14.12 -13.03
CA ASP A 209 18.96 15.22 -12.48
C ASP A 209 17.51 14.77 -12.25
N LEU A 210 17.22 14.33 -11.01
CA LEU A 210 15.98 13.62 -10.63
C LEU A 210 14.81 14.59 -10.49
N GLY A 211 14.99 15.84 -10.94
CA GLY A 211 14.23 16.99 -10.49
C GLY A 211 14.51 17.31 -9.03
N ALA A 212 14.12 18.51 -8.59
CA ALA A 212 14.24 18.88 -7.19
C ALA A 212 13.22 18.05 -6.35
N PRO A 213 13.66 17.24 -5.37
CA PRO A 213 12.75 16.44 -4.55
C PRO A 213 11.92 17.32 -3.63
N ALA A 214 10.73 16.83 -3.25
CA ALA A 214 10.09 17.28 -2.03
C ALA A 214 10.88 16.69 -0.84
N THR A 215 11.53 17.55 -0.06
CA THR A 215 12.27 17.12 1.14
C THR A 215 11.34 17.19 2.33
N LEU A 216 10.90 16.03 2.81
CA LEU A 216 10.06 15.91 3.99
C LEU A 216 10.95 15.83 5.23
N VAL A 217 10.94 16.88 6.04
CA VAL A 217 11.52 16.88 7.37
C VAL A 217 10.45 16.41 8.34
N LEU A 218 10.66 15.28 8.98
CA LEU A 218 9.67 14.62 9.83
C LEU A 218 10.01 14.91 11.28
N LEU A 219 9.14 15.65 11.98
CA LEU A 219 9.27 15.96 13.40
C LEU A 219 8.22 15.18 14.18
N ARG A 220 8.66 14.30 15.09
CA ARG A 220 7.73 13.73 16.07
C ARG A 220 7.29 14.85 17.02
N HIS A 221 6.03 14.88 17.43
CA HIS A 221 5.58 15.80 18.46
C HIS A 221 6.46 15.75 19.74
N GLY A 222 6.51 16.86 20.46
CA GLY A 222 7.13 16.91 21.78
C GLY A 222 6.45 16.00 22.79
N GLU A 223 7.12 15.73 23.90
CA GLU A 223 6.62 14.86 24.96
C GLU A 223 5.20 15.27 25.46
N THR A 224 4.35 14.28 25.71
CA THR A 224 3.09 14.42 26.44
C THR A 224 3.18 13.68 27.77
N ALA A 225 2.22 13.88 28.68
CA ALA A 225 2.17 13.13 29.94
C ALA A 225 2.18 11.59 29.75
N LEU A 226 1.69 11.09 28.61
CA LEU A 226 1.63 9.65 28.29
C LEU A 226 2.95 9.08 27.74
N THR A 227 3.87 9.95 27.30
CA THR A 227 5.10 9.54 26.59
C THR A 227 6.10 8.83 27.50
N PRO A 228 6.44 9.32 28.70
CA PRO A 228 7.36 8.62 29.62
C PRO A 228 6.85 7.25 30.06
N GLU A 229 5.53 7.12 30.19
CA GLU A 229 4.87 5.86 30.55
C GLU A 229 4.74 4.88 29.38
N LYS A 230 5.13 5.28 28.16
CA LYS A 230 4.99 4.50 26.92
C LYS A 230 3.57 3.94 26.73
N ARG A 231 2.57 4.77 27.05
CA ARG A 231 1.17 4.44 26.81
C ARG A 231 0.81 4.61 25.34
N PHE A 232 -0.09 3.77 24.85
CA PHE A 232 -0.70 3.97 23.54
C PHE A 232 -1.48 5.28 23.54
N SER A 233 -1.19 6.15 22.56
CA SER A 233 -1.79 7.47 22.43
C SER A 233 -2.01 7.74 20.95
N GLY A 234 -3.05 7.12 20.42
CA GLY A 234 -3.43 7.17 19.03
C GLY A 234 -4.35 8.34 18.71
N SER A 235 -5.09 8.21 17.61
CA SER A 235 -6.10 9.18 17.21
C SER A 235 -7.48 8.97 17.85
N GLY A 236 -7.76 7.78 18.39
CA GLY A 236 -9.02 7.48 19.08
C GLY A 236 -9.01 7.86 20.57
N GLY A 237 -7.83 8.21 21.11
CA GLY A 237 -7.64 8.51 22.53
C GLY A 237 -7.96 9.94 22.97
N THR A 238 -7.41 10.34 24.11
CA THR A 238 -7.73 11.60 24.82
C THR A 238 -7.12 12.88 24.21
N ASP A 239 -6.42 12.76 23.08
CA ASP A 239 -5.67 13.84 22.41
C ASP A 239 -4.90 14.77 23.38
N PRO A 240 -3.94 14.23 24.16
CA PRO A 240 -3.27 15.00 25.21
C PRO A 240 -2.43 16.15 24.65
N GLU A 241 -2.29 17.19 25.46
CA GLU A 241 -1.40 18.32 25.22
C GLU A 241 0.07 17.99 25.49
N LEU A 242 0.97 18.90 25.10
CA LEU A 242 2.38 18.80 25.44
C LEU A 242 2.61 18.97 26.95
N SER A 243 3.53 18.19 27.50
CA SER A 243 4.06 18.40 28.85
C SER A 243 4.92 19.68 28.90
N ALA A 244 5.33 20.11 30.10
CA ALA A 244 6.31 21.21 30.22
C ALA A 244 7.62 20.89 29.47
N THR A 245 8.09 19.64 29.59
CA THR A 245 9.23 19.12 28.82
C THR A 245 8.95 19.17 27.31
N GLY A 246 7.76 18.73 26.88
CA GLY A 246 7.37 18.74 25.46
C GLY A 246 7.31 20.14 24.84
N ARG A 247 6.88 21.14 25.60
CA ARG A 247 6.90 22.55 25.15
C ARG A 247 8.34 23.04 24.97
N GLY A 248 9.23 22.78 25.95
CA GLY A 248 10.65 23.10 25.82
C GLY A 248 11.33 22.37 24.65
N GLN A 249 10.96 21.12 24.38
CA GLN A 249 11.42 20.39 23.20
C GLN A 249 10.96 21.05 21.89
N ALA A 250 9.69 21.47 21.81
CA ALA A 250 9.15 22.15 20.64
C ALA A 250 9.83 23.51 20.38
N GLU A 251 10.11 24.28 21.43
CA GLU A 251 10.87 25.54 21.35
C GLU A 251 12.28 25.31 20.80
N ARG A 252 12.98 24.28 21.27
CA ARG A 252 14.33 23.95 20.79
C ARG A 252 14.33 23.44 19.35
N ALA A 253 13.32 22.67 18.95
CA ALA A 253 13.13 22.30 17.55
C ALA A 253 12.89 23.55 16.69
N ALA A 254 12.11 24.52 17.19
CA ALA A 254 11.87 25.79 16.50
C ALA A 254 13.16 26.61 16.31
N GLU A 255 14.00 26.70 17.34
CA GLU A 255 15.32 27.33 17.26
C GLU A 255 16.23 26.64 16.25
N HIS A 256 16.26 25.31 16.27
CA HIS A 256 17.04 24.51 15.34
C HIS A 256 16.63 24.76 13.88
N PHE A 257 15.33 24.73 13.57
CA PHE A 257 14.86 24.99 12.21
C PHE A 257 15.09 26.43 11.78
N ALA A 258 15.00 27.40 12.70
CA ALA A 258 15.32 28.79 12.41
C ALA A 258 16.80 28.98 12.06
N ALA A 259 17.69 28.27 12.76
CA ALA A 259 19.12 28.28 12.48
C ALA A 259 19.46 27.61 11.14
N LEU A 260 18.77 26.51 10.79
CA LEU A 260 18.94 25.84 9.50
C LEU A 260 18.44 26.67 8.31
N GLY A 261 17.35 27.42 8.49
CA GLY A 261 16.79 28.30 7.45
C GLY A 261 16.26 27.58 6.20
N ALA A 262 16.06 26.26 6.26
CA ALA A 262 15.72 25.44 5.10
C ALA A 262 14.22 25.11 4.97
N VAL A 263 13.43 25.21 6.05
CA VAL A 263 12.00 24.86 6.05
C VAL A 263 11.19 25.97 5.39
N GLN A 264 10.38 25.62 4.39
CA GLN A 264 9.58 26.57 3.62
C GLN A 264 8.07 26.44 3.85
N ASP A 265 7.62 25.29 4.36
CA ASP A 265 6.21 24.99 4.62
C ASP A 265 6.09 24.08 5.85
N ILE A 266 4.97 24.18 6.57
CA ILE A 266 4.66 23.32 7.71
C ILE A 266 3.32 22.62 7.48
N VAL A 267 3.33 21.30 7.60
CA VAL A 267 2.13 20.45 7.64
C VAL A 267 2.10 19.71 8.96
N SER A 268 0.95 19.64 9.61
CA SER A 268 0.80 18.99 10.90
C SER A 268 -0.36 18.00 10.90
N SER A 269 -0.19 16.94 11.67
CA SER A 269 -1.29 16.11 12.13
C SER A 269 -2.37 16.97 12.81
N PRO A 270 -3.66 16.59 12.73
CA PRO A 270 -4.73 17.28 13.42
C PRO A 270 -4.59 17.19 14.94
N LEU A 271 -3.96 16.16 15.52
CA LEU A 271 -3.89 15.97 16.98
C LEU A 271 -3.14 17.08 17.73
N ARG A 272 -3.67 17.47 18.91
CA ARG A 272 -3.29 18.64 19.70
C ARG A 272 -1.78 18.75 19.95
N ARG A 273 -1.14 17.67 20.40
CA ARG A 273 0.32 17.61 20.61
C ARG A 273 1.15 17.97 19.37
N CYS A 274 0.69 17.60 18.18
CA CYS A 274 1.32 18.00 16.92
C CYS A 274 1.00 19.44 16.55
N ARG A 275 -0.23 19.91 16.79
CA ARG A 275 -0.60 21.32 16.55
C ARG A 275 0.21 22.26 17.44
N GLU A 276 0.37 21.95 18.72
CA GLU A 276 1.18 22.73 19.66
C GLU A 276 2.66 22.74 19.27
N THR A 277 3.22 21.57 18.91
CA THR A 277 4.60 21.47 18.43
C THR A 277 4.80 22.28 17.14
N ALA A 278 3.89 22.16 16.18
CA ALA A 278 3.94 22.89 14.91
C ALA A 278 3.78 24.40 15.11
N ALA A 279 2.92 24.82 16.04
CA ALA A 279 2.70 26.23 16.35
C ALA A 279 3.97 26.91 16.89
N ALA A 280 4.74 26.23 17.76
CA ALA A 280 6.01 26.74 18.26
C ALA A 280 7.01 26.99 17.11
N VAL A 281 7.12 26.03 16.18
CA VAL A 281 8.00 26.16 15.01
C VAL A 281 7.50 27.25 14.06
N ALA A 282 6.21 27.25 13.75
CA ALA A 282 5.55 28.22 12.89
C ALA A 282 5.74 29.66 13.35
N ALA A 283 5.52 29.92 14.64
CA ALA A 283 5.71 31.25 15.24
C ALA A 283 7.15 31.73 15.09
N ARG A 284 8.13 30.82 15.23
CA ARG A 284 9.55 31.17 15.14
C ARG A 284 10.03 31.40 13.71
N LEU A 285 9.45 30.70 12.74
CA LEU A 285 9.78 30.79 11.32
C LEU A 285 8.94 31.81 10.55
N GLY A 286 7.83 32.28 11.13
CA GLY A 286 6.87 33.15 10.43
C GLY A 286 6.12 32.43 9.31
N LEU A 287 5.81 31.13 9.50
CA LEU A 287 5.11 30.29 8.52
C LEU A 287 3.72 29.89 9.02
N ASP A 288 2.81 29.61 8.09
CA ASP A 288 1.50 29.03 8.39
C ASP A 288 1.57 27.51 8.54
N VAL A 289 0.65 26.94 9.33
CA VAL A 289 0.50 25.49 9.51
C VAL A 289 -0.71 24.99 8.72
N ARG A 290 -0.50 24.06 7.79
CA ARG A 290 -1.58 23.29 7.15
C ARG A 290 -1.84 22.00 7.95
N ILE A 291 -3.10 21.70 8.21
CA ILE A 291 -3.50 20.42 8.82
C ILE A 291 -3.75 19.37 7.74
N ASP A 292 -3.26 18.14 7.93
CA ASP A 292 -3.58 16.98 7.09
C ASP A 292 -3.98 15.78 7.96
N GLU A 293 -5.23 15.35 7.83
CA GLU A 293 -5.82 14.19 8.53
C GLU A 293 -5.05 12.89 8.28
N GLY A 294 -4.39 12.78 7.12
CA GLY A 294 -3.58 11.63 6.77
C GLY A 294 -2.31 11.47 7.62
N LEU A 295 -1.93 12.50 8.40
CA LEU A 295 -0.78 12.47 9.30
C LEU A 295 -1.13 12.12 10.75
N ARG A 296 -2.40 11.84 11.09
CA ARG A 296 -2.76 11.40 12.44
C ARG A 296 -2.07 10.08 12.82
N GLU A 297 -1.83 9.88 14.11
CA GLU A 297 -1.33 8.61 14.65
C GLU A 297 -2.31 7.47 14.37
N THR A 298 -1.83 6.24 14.42
CA THR A 298 -2.68 5.04 14.42
C THR A 298 -3.78 5.15 15.48
N ASP A 299 -5.01 4.76 15.15
CA ASP A 299 -6.04 4.53 16.14
C ASP A 299 -5.81 3.17 16.84
N PHE A 300 -5.55 3.19 18.15
CA PHE A 300 -5.26 1.98 18.92
C PHE A 300 -6.48 1.35 19.58
N GLY A 301 -7.70 1.89 19.35
CA GLY A 301 -8.91 1.24 19.81
C GLY A 301 -9.04 1.13 21.32
N ALA A 302 -9.37 -0.07 21.79
CA ALA A 302 -9.47 -0.37 23.22
C ALA A 302 -8.13 -0.22 23.98
N TRP A 303 -7.00 -0.10 23.27
CA TRP A 303 -5.69 0.04 23.90
C TRP A 303 -5.32 1.48 24.25
N GLU A 304 -6.11 2.45 23.79
CA GLU A 304 -5.86 3.88 24.06
C GLU A 304 -5.67 4.16 25.56
N GLY A 305 -4.59 4.86 25.90
CA GLY A 305 -4.22 5.19 27.27
C GLY A 305 -3.64 4.03 28.09
N LEU A 306 -3.58 2.80 27.57
CA LEU A 306 -2.96 1.67 28.26
C LEU A 306 -1.45 1.61 27.99
N THR A 307 -0.69 1.10 28.94
CA THR A 307 0.70 0.71 28.72
C THR A 307 0.77 -0.61 27.94
N PHE A 308 1.92 -0.89 27.31
CA PHE A 308 2.16 -2.18 26.68
C PHE A 308 1.98 -3.37 27.64
N GLY A 309 2.33 -3.19 28.93
CA GLY A 309 2.14 -4.19 29.96
C GLY A 309 0.66 -4.49 30.21
N GLU A 310 -0.16 -3.45 30.36
CA GLU A 310 -1.61 -3.57 30.56
C GLU A 310 -2.30 -4.16 29.33
N VAL A 311 -1.89 -3.79 28.11
CA VAL A 311 -2.42 -4.41 26.87
C VAL A 311 -2.08 -5.89 26.82
N ARG A 312 -0.83 -6.27 27.12
CA ARG A 312 -0.43 -7.68 27.14
C ARG A 312 -1.22 -8.50 28.17
N GLU A 313 -1.55 -7.90 29.32
CA GLU A 313 -2.33 -8.56 30.37
C GLU A 313 -3.82 -8.69 30.01
N ARG A 314 -4.43 -7.63 29.46
CA ARG A 314 -5.88 -7.57 29.20
C ARG A 314 -6.29 -8.06 27.82
N TYR A 315 -5.39 -7.96 26.84
CA TYR A 315 -5.63 -8.19 25.41
C TYR A 315 -4.47 -8.96 24.75
N GLY A 316 -3.90 -9.96 25.43
CA GLY A 316 -2.69 -10.66 24.99
C GLY A 316 -2.78 -11.32 23.60
N ASP A 317 -3.92 -11.94 23.29
CA ASP A 317 -4.17 -12.58 21.98
C ASP A 317 -4.27 -11.53 20.86
N ASP A 318 -4.95 -10.42 21.14
CA ASP A 318 -5.10 -9.28 20.22
C ASP A 318 -3.74 -8.64 19.91
N LEU A 319 -2.92 -8.42 20.93
CA LEU A 319 -1.55 -7.93 20.78
C LEU A 319 -0.68 -8.88 19.96
N THR A 320 -0.84 -10.19 20.17
CA THR A 320 -0.10 -11.21 19.40
C THR A 320 -0.50 -11.18 17.93
N ALA A 321 -1.80 -11.11 17.64
CA ALA A 321 -2.32 -11.07 16.28
C ALA A 321 -1.91 -9.78 15.55
N TRP A 322 -1.92 -8.64 16.24
CA TRP A 322 -1.51 -7.33 15.70
C TRP A 322 -0.01 -7.24 15.40
N LEU A 323 0.83 -7.86 16.24
CA LEU A 323 2.28 -7.94 15.97
C LEU A 323 2.63 -8.93 14.86
N ALA A 324 1.81 -9.97 14.66
CA ALA A 324 2.04 -11.01 13.68
C ALA A 324 1.58 -10.64 12.25
N SER A 325 0.60 -9.74 12.12
CA SER A 325 0.02 -9.37 10.83
C SER A 325 -0.22 -7.87 10.72
N PRO A 326 0.25 -7.21 9.64
CA PRO A 326 -0.01 -5.80 9.42
C PRO A 326 -1.48 -5.48 9.12
N ASP A 327 -2.30 -6.49 8.78
CA ASP A 327 -3.72 -6.33 8.43
C ASP A 327 -4.65 -6.47 9.64
N THR A 328 -4.12 -6.88 10.78
CA THR A 328 -4.90 -6.99 12.01
C THR A 328 -5.02 -5.62 12.67
N ALA A 329 -6.23 -5.22 13.02
CA ALA A 329 -6.51 -4.03 13.83
C ALA A 329 -6.74 -4.42 15.31
N PRO A 330 -6.44 -3.53 16.27
CA PRO A 330 -6.78 -3.75 17.67
C PRO A 330 -8.29 -3.95 17.89
N THR A 331 -8.64 -4.67 18.95
CA THR A 331 -10.01 -4.83 19.42
C THR A 331 -10.62 -3.48 19.84
N GLY A 332 -11.92 -3.31 19.62
CA GLY A 332 -12.67 -2.11 20.02
C GLY A 332 -12.78 -1.04 18.94
N GLY A 333 -12.46 -1.38 17.68
CA GLY A 333 -12.25 -0.41 16.60
C GLY A 333 -10.81 0.06 16.60
N GLY A 334 -10.30 0.60 15.51
CA GLY A 334 -8.90 1.02 15.39
C GLY A 334 -8.40 0.88 13.96
N GLU A 335 -7.10 1.13 13.77
CA GLU A 335 -6.44 0.94 12.49
C GLU A 335 -5.39 -0.17 12.57
N SER A 336 -5.39 -1.05 11.57
CA SER A 336 -4.28 -1.93 11.24
C SER A 336 -3.10 -1.13 10.68
N PHE A 337 -1.89 -1.70 10.70
CA PHE A 337 -0.73 -1.06 10.07
C PHE A 337 -0.89 -0.91 8.55
N ALA A 338 -1.66 -1.79 7.90
CA ALA A 338 -1.98 -1.71 6.49
C ALA A 338 -2.86 -0.49 6.19
N GLU A 339 -3.91 -0.25 6.96
CA GLU A 339 -4.79 0.93 6.82
C GLU A 339 -4.01 2.23 7.08
N VAL A 340 -3.17 2.27 8.11
CA VAL A 340 -2.28 3.42 8.35
C VAL A 340 -1.33 3.62 7.17
N ALA A 341 -0.76 2.55 6.61
CA ALA A 341 0.16 2.63 5.48
C ALA A 341 -0.52 3.18 4.23
N GLU A 342 -1.74 2.74 3.92
CA GLU A 342 -2.52 3.26 2.80
C GLU A 342 -2.82 4.75 2.97
N ARG A 343 -3.34 5.16 4.14
CA ARG A 343 -3.65 6.56 4.44
C ARG A 343 -2.42 7.45 4.39
N VAL A 344 -1.31 7.02 4.98
CA VAL A 344 -0.05 7.77 5.03
C VAL A 344 0.59 7.84 3.64
N ALA A 345 0.51 6.78 2.83
CA ALA A 345 0.97 6.81 1.44
C ALA A 345 0.16 7.81 0.60
N ALA A 346 -1.16 7.83 0.74
CA ALA A 346 -2.00 8.82 0.07
C ALA A 346 -1.68 10.26 0.52
N ALA A 347 -1.41 10.48 1.81
CA ALA A 347 -0.98 11.78 2.33
C ALA A 347 0.39 12.20 1.77
N ARG A 348 1.36 11.27 1.78
CA ARG A 348 2.68 11.47 1.17
C ARG A 348 2.53 11.91 -0.29
N ASP A 349 1.75 11.20 -1.09
CA ASP A 349 1.63 11.49 -2.53
C ASP A 349 1.07 12.90 -2.77
N ARG A 350 0.04 13.31 -2.01
CA ARG A 350 -0.49 14.68 -2.04
C ARG A 350 0.55 15.73 -1.63
N ILE A 351 1.30 15.48 -0.55
CA ILE A 351 2.31 16.40 -0.03
C ILE A 351 3.48 16.52 -1.00
N VAL A 352 3.99 15.41 -1.54
CA VAL A 352 5.09 15.40 -2.51
C VAL A 352 4.69 16.14 -3.79
N ALA A 353 3.48 15.90 -4.31
CA ALA A 353 2.99 16.62 -5.47
C ALA A 353 2.83 18.14 -5.22
N ARG A 354 2.33 18.52 -4.03
CA ARG A 354 2.10 19.92 -3.66
C ARG A 354 3.40 20.71 -3.42
N TYR A 355 4.40 20.06 -2.85
CA TYR A 355 5.64 20.70 -2.39
C TYR A 355 6.87 20.19 -3.17
N ALA A 356 6.70 19.85 -4.45
CA ALA A 356 7.80 19.45 -5.32
C ALA A 356 8.91 20.52 -5.32
N GLY A 357 10.16 20.08 -5.15
CA GLY A 357 11.33 20.95 -5.03
C GLY A 357 11.43 21.78 -3.75
N ARG A 358 10.56 21.56 -2.77
CA ARG A 358 10.53 22.33 -1.51
C ARG A 358 10.86 21.45 -0.31
N THR A 359 11.41 22.07 0.72
CA THR A 359 11.58 21.45 2.04
C THR A 359 10.36 21.78 2.91
N VAL A 360 9.65 20.75 3.34
CA VAL A 360 8.42 20.86 4.13
C VAL A 360 8.59 20.10 5.44
N LEU A 361 8.25 20.75 6.55
CA LEU A 361 8.23 20.15 7.88
C LEU A 361 6.88 19.47 8.11
N LEU A 362 6.91 18.17 8.42
CA LEU A 362 5.76 17.36 8.79
C LEU A 362 5.83 17.08 10.27
N VAL A 363 4.92 17.66 11.05
CA VAL A 363 4.80 17.41 12.49
C VAL A 363 3.76 16.32 12.74
N THR A 364 4.22 15.15 13.17
CA THR A 364 3.39 13.94 13.26
C THR A 364 3.88 13.01 14.39
N HIS A 365 3.66 11.71 14.26
CA HIS A 365 3.76 10.73 15.33
C HIS A 365 4.61 9.52 14.94
N VAL A 366 4.68 8.52 15.82
CA VAL A 366 5.60 7.40 15.65
C VAL A 366 5.22 6.58 14.41
N THR A 367 3.95 6.17 14.26
CA THR A 367 3.58 5.26 13.17
C THR A 367 3.65 5.92 11.79
N PRO A 368 3.15 7.15 11.57
CA PRO A 368 3.32 7.84 10.29
C PRO A 368 4.78 8.07 9.92
N ILE A 369 5.65 8.47 10.85
CA ILE A 369 7.08 8.69 10.55
C ILE A 369 7.74 7.38 10.11
N LYS A 370 7.55 6.32 10.89
CA LYS A 370 8.11 4.99 10.56
C LYS A 370 7.58 4.49 9.22
N THR A 371 6.30 4.73 8.93
CA THR A 371 5.68 4.34 7.66
C THR A 371 6.28 5.11 6.49
N LEU A 372 6.46 6.42 6.60
CA LEU A 372 7.14 7.23 5.57
C LEU A 372 8.58 6.77 5.36
N VAL A 373 9.34 6.48 6.42
CA VAL A 373 10.70 5.96 6.31
C VAL A 373 10.72 4.58 5.66
N ARG A 374 9.83 3.67 6.08
CA ARG A 374 9.67 2.33 5.50
C ARG A 374 9.41 2.41 4.00
N LEU A 375 8.42 3.21 3.60
CA LEU A 375 8.04 3.37 2.19
C LEU A 375 9.19 3.92 1.36
N ALA A 376 9.97 4.86 1.92
CA ALA A 376 11.14 5.41 1.24
C ALA A 376 12.28 4.39 1.06
N LEU A 377 12.46 3.49 2.02
CA LEU A 377 13.45 2.41 1.94
C LEU A 377 12.97 1.21 1.10
N GLY A 378 11.70 1.18 0.69
CA GLY A 378 11.09 -0.02 0.12
C GLY A 378 11.10 -1.20 1.11
N ALA A 379 11.11 -0.91 2.41
CA ALA A 379 11.31 -1.91 3.46
C ALA A 379 10.00 -2.68 3.77
N PRO A 380 10.10 -3.95 4.23
CA PRO A 380 8.91 -4.74 4.55
C PRO A 380 8.26 -4.24 5.86
N PRO A 381 6.96 -4.55 6.10
CA PRO A 381 6.19 -4.02 7.24
C PRO A 381 6.84 -4.19 8.62
N GLU A 382 7.55 -5.30 8.85
CA GLU A 382 8.18 -5.63 10.13
C GLU A 382 9.28 -4.64 10.52
N SER A 383 9.78 -3.87 9.55
CA SER A 383 10.75 -2.79 9.79
C SER A 383 10.22 -1.71 10.73
N LEU A 384 8.90 -1.54 10.83
CA LEU A 384 8.26 -0.63 11.79
C LEU A 384 8.71 -0.93 13.23
N PHE A 385 8.94 -2.19 13.57
CA PHE A 385 9.37 -2.61 14.91
C PHE A 385 10.88 -2.49 15.14
N ARG A 386 11.66 -2.16 14.11
CA ARG A 386 13.12 -2.01 14.16
C ARG A 386 13.60 -0.56 14.13
N MET A 387 12.66 0.38 14.12
CA MET A 387 12.94 1.81 14.18
C MET A 387 12.60 2.36 15.57
N GLU A 388 13.51 3.13 16.15
CA GLU A 388 13.27 3.90 17.36
C GLU A 388 13.06 5.37 16.99
N LEU A 389 12.12 6.04 17.67
CA LEU A 389 11.85 7.47 17.52
C LEU A 389 11.66 8.09 18.89
N SER A 390 12.52 9.02 19.28
CA SER A 390 12.40 9.80 20.52
C SER A 390 11.42 10.96 20.35
N ALA A 391 10.85 11.49 21.43
CA ALA A 391 10.02 12.70 21.37
C ALA A 391 10.81 13.88 20.79
N ALA A 392 10.15 14.72 20.00
CA ALA A 392 10.79 15.81 19.25
C ALA A 392 11.97 15.39 18.34
N SER A 393 12.11 14.10 18.01
CA SER A 393 13.15 13.67 17.08
C SER A 393 12.87 14.12 15.65
N ILE A 394 13.95 14.35 14.90
CA ILE A 394 13.94 14.78 13.51
C ILE A 394 14.42 13.64 12.62
N SER A 395 13.66 13.35 11.57
CA SER A 395 14.07 12.49 10.45
C SER A 395 13.94 13.25 9.14
N THR A 396 14.61 12.81 8.08
CA THR A 396 14.56 13.50 6.79
C THR A 396 14.50 12.50 5.66
N VAL A 397 13.50 12.67 4.79
CA VAL A 397 13.31 11.85 3.60
C VAL A 397 13.10 12.76 2.40
N ALA A 398 13.91 12.56 1.36
CA ALA A 398 13.70 13.20 0.06
C ALA A 398 12.88 12.27 -0.83
N TYR A 399 11.74 12.75 -1.33
CA TYR A 399 10.91 12.05 -2.30
C TYR A 399 10.96 12.75 -3.65
N TYR A 400 11.23 11.98 -4.69
CA TYR A 400 11.37 12.47 -6.06
C TYR A 400 10.06 12.23 -6.82
N GLY A 401 9.76 13.09 -7.80
CA GLY A 401 8.51 13.01 -8.59
C GLY A 401 8.41 11.75 -9.44
N ASP A 402 9.51 11.04 -9.59
CA ASP A 402 9.59 9.75 -10.24
C ASP A 402 9.25 8.57 -9.31
N GLY A 403 9.03 8.81 -8.01
CA GLY A 403 8.75 7.81 -7.00
C GLY A 403 9.99 7.31 -6.25
N ASN A 404 11.20 7.82 -6.55
CA ASN A 404 12.41 7.48 -5.79
C ASN A 404 12.29 8.13 -4.43
N ALA A 405 13.01 7.57 -3.47
CA ALA A 405 13.19 8.22 -2.19
C ALA A 405 14.58 7.96 -1.63
N SER A 406 15.01 8.85 -0.73
CA SER A 406 16.26 8.73 0.00
C SER A 406 16.04 9.18 1.44
N VAL A 407 16.33 8.29 2.39
CA VAL A 407 16.36 8.63 3.81
C VAL A 407 17.72 9.22 4.13
N ARG A 408 17.74 10.47 4.57
CA ARG A 408 18.96 11.25 4.84
C ARG A 408 19.30 11.32 6.32
N LEU A 409 18.28 11.19 7.18
CA LEU A 409 18.41 11.29 8.63
C LEU A 409 17.29 10.49 9.29
N LEU A 410 17.59 9.83 10.41
CA LEU A 410 16.61 9.11 11.21
C LEU A 410 16.86 9.36 12.70
N ASN A 411 15.81 9.77 13.42
CA ASN A 411 15.79 9.91 14.88
C ASN A 411 16.86 10.85 15.48
N ASP A 412 17.20 11.97 14.82
CA ASP A 412 18.13 12.93 15.39
C ASP A 412 17.48 13.71 16.55
N THR A 413 18.24 13.85 17.63
CA THR A 413 17.87 14.60 18.84
C THR A 413 19.00 15.54 19.26
N SER A 414 19.95 15.83 18.36
CA SER A 414 21.11 16.66 18.67
C SER A 414 20.73 18.07 19.15
N HIS A 415 19.65 18.64 18.59
CA HIS A 415 19.07 19.93 18.99
C HIS A 415 18.50 19.95 20.41
N LEU A 416 18.34 18.79 21.07
CA LEU A 416 17.88 18.63 22.44
C LEU A 416 19.03 18.49 23.46
N ARG A 417 20.30 18.66 23.06
CA ARG A 417 21.45 18.56 23.97
C ARG A 417 22.00 19.89 24.43
#